data_AF-A0A4R4TM17-F1
#
_entry.id   AF-A0A4R4TM17-F1
#
_cell.length_a   1.000
_cell.length_b   1.000
_cell.length_c   1.000
_cell.angle_alpha   90.00
_cell.angle_beta   90.00
_cell.angle_gamma   90.00
#
_symmetry.space_group_name_H-M   'P 1'
#
loop_
_entity.id
_entity.type
_entity.pdbx_description
1 polymer ?
#
loop_
_entity_poly.entity_id
_entity_poly.type
_entity_poly.pdbx_seq_one_letter_code
_entity_poly.pdbx_strand_id
1 'polypeptide(L)'
;MTRGISLGGAPSARWTLDHEGHRLEVGTGRAGWSRVVRLYVDGELAEEATAVRKATLPYGEMTVAVAFGRLGLLDGQAARCELVPPGSCGTSCGGDGGKDAQ
;
A
#
# COMPACT_ATOMS: atom_id res chain seq x y z
N MET A 1 9.90 13.60 12.96
CA MET A 1 9.26 14.34 11.83
C MET A 1 8.84 13.31 10.79
N THR A 2 7.61 12.82 10.86
CA THR A 2 7.13 11.78 9.95
C THR A 2 6.66 12.44 8.66
N ARG A 3 7.54 12.56 7.68
CA ARG A 3 7.17 12.97 6.32
C ARG A 3 6.39 11.81 5.70
N GLY A 4 5.05 11.89 5.74
CA GLY A 4 4.20 11.05 4.90
C GLY A 4 4.43 11.45 3.44
N ILE A 5 5.08 10.58 2.68
CA ILE A 5 5.48 10.89 1.30
C ILE A 5 4.30 10.57 0.40
N SER A 6 3.74 11.62 -0.22
CA SER A 6 2.73 11.52 -1.26
C SER A 6 3.37 10.94 -2.52
N LEU A 7 2.93 9.75 -2.90
CA LEU A 7 3.37 9.10 -4.11
C LEU A 7 2.66 9.76 -5.32
N GLY A 8 3.40 10.11 -6.37
CA GLY A 8 2.85 10.75 -7.57
C GLY A 8 2.30 9.70 -8.53
N GLY A 9 0.99 9.74 -8.81
CA GLY A 9 0.34 8.88 -9.80
C GLY A 9 0.59 9.39 -11.23
N ALA A 10 1.36 8.65 -12.02
CA ALA A 10 1.47 8.85 -13.47
C ALA A 10 0.65 7.76 -14.22
N PRO A 11 0.13 8.04 -15.42
CA PRO A 11 -0.88 7.25 -16.14
C PRO A 11 -0.39 5.90 -16.72
N SER A 12 0.66 5.32 -16.14
CA SER A 12 1.18 3.98 -16.47
C SER A 12 1.73 3.29 -15.21
N ALA A 13 0.88 3.28 -14.17
CA ALA A 13 0.74 2.25 -13.13
C ALA A 13 1.94 1.90 -12.22
N ARG A 14 2.98 2.72 -12.11
CA ARG A 14 4.10 2.46 -11.20
C ARG A 14 4.29 3.62 -10.23
N TRP A 15 3.90 3.43 -8.99
CA TRP A 15 4.15 4.39 -7.91
C TRP A 15 5.61 4.29 -7.51
N THR A 16 6.30 5.42 -7.31
CA THR A 16 7.72 5.43 -6.93
C THR A 16 7.92 6.19 -5.61
N LEU A 17 8.77 5.66 -4.74
CA LEU A 17 9.19 6.24 -3.47
C LEU A 17 10.71 6.09 -3.32
N ASP A 18 11.38 7.14 -2.85
CA ASP A 18 12.75 7.02 -2.36
C ASP A 18 12.74 6.85 -0.84
N HIS A 19 13.42 5.83 -0.34
CA HIS A 19 13.52 5.55 1.09
C HIS A 19 14.90 5.00 1.44
N GLU A 20 15.62 5.72 2.31
CA GLU A 20 16.96 5.34 2.80
C GLU A 20 17.98 5.08 1.68
N GLY A 21 17.87 5.80 0.56
CA GLY A 21 18.74 5.62 -0.60
C GLY A 21 18.35 4.46 -1.52
N HIS A 22 17.25 3.76 -1.20
CA HIS A 22 16.64 2.75 -2.05
C HIS A 22 15.42 3.31 -2.79
N ARG A 23 15.31 2.96 -4.07
CA ARG A 23 14.16 3.31 -4.89
C ARG A 23 13.12 2.20 -4.83
N LEU A 24 12.02 2.46 -4.16
CA LEU A 24 10.86 1.57 -4.12
C LEU A 24 9.90 1.90 -5.25
N GLU A 25 9.45 0.87 -5.94
CA GLU A 25 8.45 1.01 -6.99
C GLU A 25 7.32 0.01 -6.80
N VAL A 26 6.08 0.47 -6.88
CA VAL A 26 4.90 -0.38 -6.75
C VAL A 26 4.16 -0.42 -8.07
N GLY A 27 4.22 -1.57 -8.73
CA GLY A 27 3.41 -1.87 -9.92
C GLY A 27 2.09 -2.51 -9.52
N THR A 28 1.00 -2.08 -10.15
CA THR A 28 -0.32 -2.71 -9.96
C THR A 28 -0.95 -3.13 -11.27
N GLY A 29 -1.64 -4.27 -11.27
CA GLY A 29 -2.37 -4.79 -12.41
C GLY A 29 -3.60 -5.61 -11.99
N ARG A 30 -4.42 -6.00 -12.97
CA ARG A 30 -5.61 -6.82 -12.76
C ARG A 30 -5.42 -8.22 -13.34
N ALA A 31 -5.75 -9.23 -12.55
CA ALA A 31 -5.83 -10.63 -12.97
C ALA A 31 -7.24 -11.15 -12.62
N GLY A 32 -8.16 -11.07 -13.59
CA GLY A 32 -9.57 -11.39 -13.36
C GLY A 32 -10.21 -10.48 -12.32
N TRP A 33 -10.66 -11.06 -11.19
CA TRP A 33 -11.25 -10.35 -10.06
C TRP A 33 -10.22 -9.90 -9.00
N SER A 34 -8.98 -10.35 -9.13
CA SER A 34 -7.88 -10.01 -8.23
C SER A 34 -7.04 -8.87 -8.80
N ARG A 35 -6.41 -8.10 -7.92
CA ARG A 35 -5.34 -7.16 -8.26
C ARG A 35 -4.01 -7.77 -7.86
N VAL A 36 -3.05 -7.66 -8.75
CA VAL A 36 -1.67 -8.08 -8.53
C VAL A 36 -0.89 -6.83 -8.18
N VAL A 37 -0.14 -6.90 -7.10
CA VAL A 37 0.74 -5.84 -6.62
C VAL A 37 2.16 -6.38 -6.60
N ARG A 38 3.07 -5.63 -7.22
CA ARG A 38 4.49 -5.97 -7.30
C ARG A 38 5.29 -4.85 -6.69
N LEU A 39 6.08 -5.18 -5.69
CA LEU A 39 7.05 -4.27 -5.10
C LEU A 39 8.42 -4.54 -5.73
N TYR A 40 9.04 -3.48 -6.22
CA TYR A 40 10.40 -3.50 -6.71
C TYR A 40 11.27 -2.61 -5.83
N VAL A 41 12.49 -3.06 -5.54
CA VAL A 41 13.50 -2.33 -4.79
C VAL A 41 14.70 -2.19 -5.70
N ASP A 42 15.09 -0.96 -6.01
CA ASP A 42 16.17 -0.62 -6.94
C ASP A 42 16.01 -1.27 -8.34
N GLY A 43 14.76 -1.46 -8.76
CA GLY A 43 14.39 -2.05 -10.04
C GLY A 43 14.18 -3.57 -10.01
N GLU A 44 14.61 -4.26 -8.95
CA GLU A 44 14.48 -5.70 -8.80
C GLU A 44 13.16 -6.06 -8.11
N LEU A 45 12.48 -7.12 -8.58
CA LEU A 45 11.25 -7.59 -7.94
C LEU A 45 11.58 -8.16 -6.56
N ALA A 46 11.13 -7.48 -5.52
CA ALA A 46 11.32 -7.91 -4.14
C ALA A 46 10.15 -8.79 -3.66
N GLU A 47 8.91 -8.35 -3.91
CA GLU A 47 7.72 -9.02 -3.39
C GLU A 47 6.54 -8.94 -4.38
N GLU A 48 5.67 -9.94 -4.37
CA GLU A 48 4.42 -9.96 -5.13
C GLU A 48 3.26 -10.41 -4.23
N ALA A 49 2.13 -9.71 -4.31
CA ALA A 49 0.92 -10.04 -3.58
C ALA A 49 -0.33 -9.91 -4.45
N THR A 50 -1.30 -10.79 -4.23
CA THR A 50 -2.63 -10.68 -4.84
C THR A 50 -3.66 -10.22 -3.81
N ALA A 51 -4.47 -9.23 -4.17
CA ALA A 51 -5.47 -8.65 -3.29
C ALA A 51 -6.76 -8.28 -4.02
N VAL A 52 -7.88 -8.26 -3.29
CA VAL A 52 -9.14 -7.76 -3.85
C VAL A 52 -9.26 -6.25 -3.64
N ARG A 53 -9.01 -5.75 -2.42
CA ARG A 53 -9.20 -4.33 -2.04
C ARG A 53 -7.96 -3.66 -1.47
N LYS A 54 -7.14 -4.39 -0.71
CA LYS A 54 -5.91 -3.90 -0.09
C LYS A 54 -4.84 -4.99 -0.12
N ALA A 55 -3.61 -4.62 -0.44
CA ALA A 55 -2.44 -5.48 -0.33
C ALA A 55 -1.45 -4.88 0.67
N THR A 56 -0.70 -5.74 1.33
CA THR A 56 0.40 -5.37 2.22
C THR A 56 1.61 -6.21 1.83
N LEU A 57 2.71 -5.57 1.48
CA LEU A 57 3.94 -6.24 1.09
C LEU A 57 5.03 -5.90 2.10
N PRO A 58 5.76 -6.87 2.65
CA PRO A 58 6.85 -6.61 3.58
C PRO A 58 8.00 -5.88 2.87
N TYR A 59 8.69 -4.98 3.59
CA TYR A 59 9.90 -4.31 3.14
C TYR A 59 10.81 -4.06 4.35
N GLY A 60 11.79 -4.94 4.57
CA GLY A 60 12.60 -4.92 5.80
C GLY A 60 11.71 -5.05 7.04
N GLU A 61 11.81 -4.08 7.96
CA GLU A 61 10.92 -3.98 9.13
C GLU A 61 9.62 -3.19 8.84
N MET A 62 9.50 -2.59 7.66
CA MET A 62 8.34 -1.79 7.24
C MET A 62 7.38 -2.60 6.37
N THR A 63 6.25 -2.01 6.03
CA THR A 63 5.25 -2.61 5.13
C THR A 63 4.78 -1.60 4.10
N VAL A 64 4.70 -2.01 2.84
CA VAL A 64 4.09 -1.23 1.78
C VAL A 64 2.60 -1.58 1.72
N ALA A 65 1.74 -0.64 2.11
CA ALA A 65 0.30 -0.77 2.05
C ALA A 65 -0.25 -0.18 0.75
N VAL A 66 -1.04 -0.97 0.03
CA VAL A 66 -1.63 -0.61 -1.26
C VAL A 66 -3.13 -0.75 -1.17
N ALA A 67 -3.87 0.30 -1.53
CA ALA A 67 -5.33 0.33 -1.49
C ALA A 67 -5.91 0.64 -2.87
N PHE A 68 -6.92 -0.13 -3.26
CA PHE A 68 -7.66 0.04 -4.50
C PHE A 68 -8.97 0.77 -4.22
N GLY A 69 -9.14 1.93 -4.84
CA GLY A 69 -10.41 2.68 -4.83
C GLY A 69 -11.45 2.02 -5.73
N ARG A 70 -12.69 2.56 -5.78
CA ARG A 70 -13.76 1.98 -6.63
C ARG A 70 -13.36 1.86 -8.10
N LEU A 71 -12.66 2.87 -8.63
CA LEU A 71 -12.09 2.85 -9.99
C LEU A 71 -10.91 1.88 -10.11
N GLY A 72 -10.04 1.87 -9.09
CA GLY A 72 -8.92 0.93 -8.94
C GLY A 72 -9.31 -0.55 -8.99
N LEU A 73 -10.53 -0.86 -8.56
CA LEU A 73 -11.09 -2.21 -8.71
C LEU A 73 -11.37 -2.53 -10.19
N LEU A 74 -11.76 -1.57 -11.00
CA LEU A 74 -12.11 -1.79 -12.40
C LEU A 74 -10.88 -1.87 -13.29
N ASP A 75 -9.93 -0.97 -13.15
CA ASP A 75 -8.71 -0.88 -13.98
C ASP A 75 -7.50 -1.62 -13.38
N GLY A 76 -7.58 -2.07 -12.13
CA GLY A 76 -6.49 -2.73 -11.41
C GLY A 76 -5.42 -1.76 -10.90
N GLN A 77 -5.70 -0.46 -10.89
CA GLN A 77 -4.77 0.58 -10.45
C GLN A 77 -4.92 0.86 -8.96
N ALA A 78 -3.80 0.90 -8.25
CA ALA A 78 -3.82 1.39 -6.87
C ALA A 78 -4.32 2.84 -6.84
N ALA A 79 -5.21 3.15 -5.89
CA ALA A 79 -5.64 4.51 -5.61
C ALA A 79 -4.76 5.18 -4.56
N ARG A 80 -4.11 4.38 -3.71
CA ARG A 80 -3.16 4.85 -2.69
C ARG A 80 -2.11 3.78 -2.43
N CYS A 81 -0.86 4.22 -2.29
CA CYS A 81 0.24 3.41 -1.80
C CYS A 81 0.87 4.16 -0.61
N GLU A 82 1.36 3.46 0.41
CA GLU A 82 1.95 4.06 1.60
C GLU A 82 3.03 3.13 2.19
N LEU A 83 4.12 3.71 2.66
CA LEU A 83 5.14 2.98 3.42
C LEU A 83 4.85 3.15 4.92
N VAL A 84 4.60 2.02 5.58
CA VAL A 84 4.08 1.92 6.94
C VAL A 84 5.21 1.41 7.85
N PRO A 85 5.74 2.22 8.78
CA PRO A 85 6.78 1.78 9.70
C PRO A 85 6.29 0.70 10.68
N PRO A 86 7.19 -0.14 11.24
CA PRO A 86 6.86 -1.12 12.25
C PRO A 86 6.21 -0.43 13.45
N GLY A 87 5.05 -0.94 13.88
CA GLY A 87 4.27 -0.36 14.98
C GLY A 87 3.25 0.72 14.58
N SER A 88 3.21 1.14 13.31
CA SER A 88 2.14 2.01 12.79
C SER A 88 0.93 1.24 12.25
N CYS A 89 0.71 0.01 12.73
CA CYS A 89 -0.59 -0.66 12.62
C CYS A 89 -1.61 0.26 13.30
N GLY A 90 -2.22 1.13 12.48
CA GLY A 90 -3.08 2.18 12.95
C GLY A 90 -4.18 1.57 13.80
N THR A 91 -4.28 2.07 15.02
CA THR A 91 -5.43 2.01 15.90
C THR A 91 -6.74 2.07 15.10
N SER A 92 -7.25 0.90 14.74
CA SER A 92 -8.64 0.64 14.38
C SER A 92 -8.95 -0.81 14.77
N CYS A 93 -8.64 -1.13 16.03
CA CYS A 93 -9.23 -2.24 16.75
C CYS A 93 -9.83 -1.63 18.02
N GLY A 94 -11.15 -1.41 18.03
CA GLY A 94 -11.92 -1.18 19.26
C GLY A 94 -12.04 0.28 19.72
N GLY A 95 -12.95 1.02 19.10
CA GLY A 95 -13.53 2.23 19.67
C GLY A 95 -15.06 2.12 19.65
N ASP A 96 -15.61 1.33 20.56
CA ASP A 96 -17.00 1.36 21.00
C ASP A 96 -16.91 1.03 22.50
N GLY A 97 -17.01 1.96 23.42
CA GLY A 97 -18.20 2.76 23.67
C GLY A 97 -18.44 2.70 25.18
N GLY A 98 -17.52 3.27 25.96
CA GLY A 98 -17.69 3.44 27.40
C GLY A 98 -18.69 4.56 27.69
N LYS A 99 -19.97 4.28 27.49
CA LYS A 99 -21.18 5.03 27.88
C LYS A 99 -22.30 3.97 27.86
N ASP A 100 -23.01 3.63 28.93
CA ASP A 100 -23.68 4.45 29.93
C ASP A 100 -23.97 3.67 31.24
N ALA A 101 -24.05 4.43 32.34
CA ALA A 101 -24.94 4.30 33.50
C ALA A 101 -25.64 2.95 33.85
N GLN A 102 -25.30 2.37 35.02
CA GLN A 102 -26.13 2.42 36.24
C GLN A 102 -25.40 1.79 37.43
#